data_AF-A0AAD5IM91-F1
#
_entry.id   AF-A0AAD5IM91-F1
#
_cell.length_a   1.000
_cell.length_b   1.000
_cell.length_c   1.000
_cell.angle_alpha   90.00
_cell.angle_beta   90.00
_cell.angle_gamma   90.00
#
_symmetry.space_group_name_H-M   'P 1'
#
loop_
_entity.id
_entity.type
_entity.pdbx_description
1 polymer ?
#
loop_
_entity_poly.entity_id
_entity_poly.type
_entity_poly.pdbx_seq_one_letter_code
_entity_poly.pdbx_strand_id
1 'polypeptide(L)'
;MTVLSSLRQDEVDENARSSYFNLPALDVSVAFPQATPVSQFPPCASDYYQFDDLLTSEERAIRMKYWEKAEFPFHVVPKFAALHIAGGTIKMVKQMIDIHRIAIVEALNLLF
;
A
#
# COMPACT_ATOMS: atom_id res chain seq x y z
N MET A 1 -55.34 30.83 -10.59
CA MET A 1 -54.25 30.29 -9.74
C MET A 1 -53.15 29.83 -10.68
N THR A 2 -52.07 30.59 -10.78
CA THR A 2 -50.94 30.26 -11.65
C THR A 2 -49.96 29.44 -10.83
N VAL A 3 -49.89 28.13 -11.08
CA VAL A 3 -48.97 27.23 -10.39
C VAL A 3 -47.57 27.53 -10.92
N LEU A 4 -46.74 28.17 -10.09
CA LEU A 4 -45.32 28.34 -10.36
C LEU A 4 -44.68 26.95 -10.39
N SER A 5 -44.24 26.52 -11.57
CA SER A 5 -43.46 25.30 -11.75
C SER A 5 -42.21 25.40 -10.89
N SER A 6 -42.08 24.54 -9.90
CA SER A 6 -40.87 24.42 -9.07
C SER A 6 -39.67 24.23 -9.98
N LEU A 7 -38.69 25.13 -9.89
CA LEU A 7 -37.38 24.94 -10.51
C LEU A 7 -36.81 23.59 -10.05
N ARG A 8 -36.21 22.86 -11.00
CA ARG A 8 -35.61 21.55 -10.74
C ARG A 8 -34.52 21.72 -9.68
N GLN A 9 -34.53 20.87 -8.65
CA GLN A 9 -33.57 20.91 -7.54
C GLN A 9 -32.10 20.95 -8.01
N ASP A 10 -31.81 20.39 -9.18
CA ASP A 10 -30.47 20.35 -9.78
C ASP A 10 -29.90 21.74 -10.15
N GLU A 11 -30.74 22.75 -10.44
CA GLU A 11 -30.28 24.12 -10.74
C GLU A 11 -30.02 24.95 -9.47
N VAL A 12 -30.60 24.57 -8.33
CA VAL A 12 -30.43 25.28 -7.06
C VAL A 12 -29.08 24.94 -6.40
N ASP A 13 -28.59 23.72 -6.59
CA ASP A 13 -27.30 23.28 -6.03
C ASP A 13 -26.08 23.82 -6.79
N GLU A 14 -26.24 24.29 -8.03
CA GLU A 14 -25.15 24.92 -8.79
C GLU A 14 -24.81 26.32 -8.26
N ASN A 15 -25.83 27.09 -7.85
CA ASN A 15 -25.69 28.44 -7.28
C ASN A 15 -25.32 28.46 -5.78
N ALA A 16 -25.35 27.32 -5.10
CA ALA A 16 -24.95 27.19 -3.70
C ALA A 16 -23.44 26.96 -3.52
N ARG A 17 -22.70 26.67 -4.60
CA ARG A 17 -21.25 26.49 -4.56
C ARG A 17 -20.55 27.84 -4.47
N SER A 18 -19.66 27.98 -3.49
CA SER A 18 -18.82 29.16 -3.37
C SER A 18 -17.93 29.31 -4.62
N SER A 19 -17.61 30.55 -4.98
CA SER A 19 -16.71 30.84 -6.12
C SER A 19 -15.34 30.18 -6.00
N TYR A 20 -14.93 29.82 -4.78
CA TYR A 20 -13.66 29.17 -4.47
C TYR A 20 -13.71 27.63 -4.55
N PHE A 21 -14.90 27.03 -4.74
CA PHE A 21 -15.10 25.58 -4.69
C PHE A 21 -14.28 24.81 -5.76
N ASN A 22 -14.03 25.42 -6.92
CA ASN A 22 -13.28 24.82 -8.02
C ASN A 22 -11.81 25.26 -8.08
N LEU A 23 -11.30 25.96 -7.06
CA LEU A 23 -9.90 26.40 -7.03
C LEU A 23 -8.97 25.24 -6.62
N PRO A 24 -7.72 25.24 -7.10
CA PRO A 24 -6.73 24.25 -6.69
C PRO A 24 -6.44 24.37 -5.18
N ALA A 25 -5.98 23.24 -4.60
CA ALA A 25 -5.54 23.22 -3.22
C ALA A 25 -4.41 24.23 -2.99
N LEU A 26 -4.42 24.87 -1.81
CA LEU A 26 -3.37 25.78 -1.41
C LEU A 26 -2.06 25.00 -1.20
N ASP A 27 -0.95 25.63 -1.57
CA ASP A 27 0.38 25.07 -1.33
C ASP A 27 0.63 24.85 0.17
N VAL A 28 1.29 23.73 0.51
CA VAL A 28 1.46 23.29 1.89
C VAL A 28 2.31 24.29 2.70
N SER A 29 3.28 24.95 2.07
CA SER A 29 4.12 25.95 2.76
C SER A 29 3.32 27.20 3.14
N VAL A 30 2.25 27.52 2.41
CA VAL A 30 1.36 28.66 2.72
C VAL A 30 0.28 28.25 3.72
N ALA A 31 -0.25 27.02 3.59
CA ALA A 31 -1.30 26.51 4.48
C ALA A 31 -0.79 26.17 5.89
N PHE A 32 0.44 25.65 6.00
CA PHE A 32 1.04 25.19 7.25
C PHE A 32 2.53 25.60 7.37
N PRO A 33 2.84 26.90 7.44
CA PRO A 33 4.22 27.40 7.47
C PRO A 33 5.04 26.90 8.69
N GLN A 34 4.36 26.49 9.75
CA GLN A 34 4.96 25.96 10.98
C GLN A 34 5.44 24.50 10.88
N ALA A 35 5.09 23.78 9.81
CA ALA A 35 5.36 22.36 9.68
C ALA A 35 6.07 22.04 8.37
N THR A 36 7.10 21.22 8.45
CA THR A 36 7.76 20.68 7.27
C THR A 36 6.92 19.52 6.72
N PRO A 37 6.55 19.53 5.43
CA PRO A 37 5.82 18.44 4.82
C PRO A 37 6.66 17.16 4.75
N VAL A 38 5.99 16.00 4.70
CA VAL A 38 6.65 14.68 4.62
C VAL A 38 7.49 14.50 3.35
N SER A 39 7.23 15.31 2.31
CA SER A 39 8.10 15.38 1.12
C SER A 39 9.55 15.72 1.48
N GLN A 40 9.77 16.46 2.58
CA GLN A 40 11.06 16.64 3.21
C GLN A 40 11.09 15.83 4.52
N PHE A 41 11.52 14.58 4.40
CA PHE A 41 11.53 13.64 5.52
C PHE A 41 12.48 14.15 6.63
N PRO A 42 12.04 14.13 7.91
CA PRO A 42 12.88 14.58 9.00
C PRO A 42 14.08 13.63 9.18
N PRO A 43 15.21 14.12 9.71
CA PRO A 43 16.30 13.25 10.16
C PRO A 43 15.78 12.20 11.14
N CYS A 44 16.36 11.00 11.09
CA CYS A 44 16.04 9.91 12.00
C CYS A 44 16.45 10.26 13.43
N ALA A 45 15.50 10.79 14.20
CA ALA A 45 15.68 11.12 15.62
C ALA A 45 15.14 10.01 16.55
N SER A 46 14.70 8.87 15.99
CA SER A 46 14.16 7.75 16.76
C SER A 46 15.25 6.87 17.39
N ASP A 47 16.48 6.92 16.87
CA ASP A 47 17.59 6.09 17.35
C ASP A 47 18.22 6.67 18.63
N TYR A 48 17.55 6.47 19.77
CA TYR A 48 18.02 6.94 21.07
C TYR A 48 19.25 6.18 21.59
N TYR A 49 19.42 4.92 21.18
CA TYR A 49 20.47 4.02 21.70
C TYR A 49 21.68 3.89 20.76
N GLN A 50 21.75 4.70 19.71
CA GLN A 50 22.85 4.68 18.73
C GLN A 50 23.10 3.27 18.19
N PHE A 51 22.08 2.64 17.62
CA PHE A 51 22.15 1.26 17.10
C PHE A 51 23.24 1.07 16.03
N ASP A 52 23.70 2.13 15.39
CA ASP A 52 24.79 2.12 14.41
C ASP A 52 26.11 1.54 14.93
N ASP A 53 26.36 1.60 16.24
CA ASP A 53 27.57 1.03 16.85
C ASP A 53 27.55 -0.51 16.87
N LEU A 54 26.36 -1.10 16.83
CA LEU A 54 26.15 -2.54 16.80
C LEU A 54 26.21 -3.12 15.37
N LEU A 55 26.20 -2.26 14.37
CA LEU A 55 26.11 -2.64 12.96
C LEU A 55 27.48 -2.68 12.30
N THR A 56 27.67 -3.65 11.42
CA THR A 56 28.80 -3.66 10.48
C THR A 56 28.70 -2.47 9.51
N SER A 57 29.80 -2.16 8.83
CA SER A 57 29.83 -1.08 7.84
C SER A 57 28.87 -1.35 6.66
N GLU A 58 28.68 -2.61 6.28
CA GLU A 58 27.76 -3.02 5.22
C GLU A 58 26.29 -2.82 5.65
N GLU A 59 25.93 -3.24 6.86
CA GLU A 59 24.57 -3.08 7.39
C GLU A 59 24.18 -1.61 7.53
N ARG A 60 25.11 -0.76 7.96
CA ARG A 60 24.90 0.70 8.00
C ARG A 60 24.62 1.28 6.62
N ALA A 61 25.36 0.82 5.60
CA ALA A 61 25.13 1.27 4.23
C ALA A 61 23.74 0.85 3.71
N ILE A 62 23.27 -0.36 4.06
CA ILE A 62 21.92 -0.83 3.72
C ILE A 62 20.84 -0.01 4.43
N ARG A 63 21.01 0.26 5.73
CA ARG A 63 20.09 1.09 6.52
C ARG A 63 19.95 2.49 5.91
N MET A 64 21.06 3.16 5.64
CA MET A 64 21.06 4.50 5.06
C MET A 64 20.51 4.54 3.63
N LYS A 65 20.67 3.47 2.85
CA LYS A 65 20.21 3.42 1.47
C LYS A 65 18.71 3.18 1.33
N TYR A 66 18.13 2.30 2.15
CA TYR A 66 16.74 1.85 1.98
C TYR A 66 15.84 2.19 3.17
N TRP A 67 16.29 1.96 4.41
CA TRP A 67 15.46 2.13 5.60
C TRP A 67 15.21 3.61 5.91
N GLU A 68 16.26 4.42 5.97
CA GLU A 68 16.15 5.85 6.31
C GLU A 68 15.44 6.66 5.22
N LYS A 69 15.45 6.16 3.98
CA LYS A 69 14.76 6.78 2.85
C LYS A 69 13.34 6.23 2.63
N ALA A 70 12.93 5.24 3.43
CA ALA A 70 11.70 4.48 3.21
C ALA A 70 11.56 3.95 1.75
N GLU A 71 12.67 3.56 1.14
CA GLU A 71 12.73 3.06 -0.24
C GLU A 71 12.76 1.53 -0.27
N PHE A 72 11.90 0.92 -1.10
CA PHE A 72 11.85 -0.53 -1.21
C PHE A 72 12.97 -1.11 -2.11
N PRO A 73 13.73 -2.12 -1.66
CA PRO A 73 14.83 -2.70 -2.44
C PRO A 73 14.34 -3.68 -3.53
N PHE A 74 13.84 -3.18 -4.66
CA PHE A 74 13.28 -4.05 -5.72
C PHE A 74 14.24 -5.14 -6.25
N HIS A 75 15.54 -4.91 -6.22
CA HIS A 75 16.56 -5.88 -6.68
C HIS A 75 16.60 -7.18 -5.86
N VAL A 76 16.08 -7.21 -4.62
CA VAL A 76 16.01 -8.46 -3.83
C VAL A 76 14.79 -9.31 -4.15
N VAL A 77 13.77 -8.73 -4.80
CA VAL A 77 12.50 -9.43 -5.09
C VAL A 77 12.72 -10.74 -5.86
N PRO A 78 13.52 -10.79 -6.95
CA PRO A 78 13.76 -12.05 -7.66
C PRO A 78 14.47 -13.11 -6.79
N LYS A 79 15.35 -12.69 -5.87
CA LYS A 79 16.07 -13.60 -4.97
C LYS A 79 15.12 -14.22 -3.95
N PHE A 80 14.22 -13.43 -3.38
CA PHE A 80 13.18 -13.92 -2.48
C PHE A 80 12.16 -14.81 -3.21
N ALA A 81 11.81 -14.49 -4.45
CA ALA A 81 10.94 -15.32 -5.28
C ALA A 81 11.54 -16.71 -5.53
N ALA A 82 12.86 -16.79 -5.76
CA ALA A 82 13.58 -18.05 -5.97
C ALA A 82 13.59 -18.98 -4.73
N LEU A 83 13.39 -18.43 -3.52
CA LEU A 83 13.27 -19.23 -2.31
C LEU A 83 11.90 -19.94 -2.20
N HIS A 84 10.92 -19.60 -3.06
CA HIS A 84 9.58 -20.20 -3.09
C HIS A 84 8.83 -20.19 -1.74
N ILE A 85 9.13 -19.22 -0.88
CA ILE A 85 8.49 -19.06 0.43
C ILE A 85 7.10 -18.40 0.29
N ALA A 86 6.97 -17.47 -0.65
CA ALA A 86 5.70 -16.81 -0.93
C ALA A 86 4.65 -17.81 -1.48
N GLY A 87 3.40 -17.68 -1.02
CA GLY A 87 2.30 -18.53 -1.50
C GLY A 87 2.23 -19.93 -0.90
N GLY A 88 2.89 -20.19 0.24
CA GLY A 88 2.94 -21.51 0.89
C GLY A 88 1.57 -22.17 1.10
N THR A 89 0.57 -21.43 1.62
CA THR A 89 -0.79 -21.95 1.85
C THR A 89 -1.47 -22.38 0.55
N ILE A 90 -1.32 -21.61 -0.52
CA ILE A 90 -1.91 -21.92 -1.83
C ILE A 90 -1.29 -23.21 -2.40
N LYS A 91 0.02 -23.38 -2.23
CA LYS A 91 0.75 -24.59 -2.66
C LYS A 91 0.26 -25.84 -1.91
N MET A 92 0.06 -25.75 -0.59
CA MET A 92 -0.49 -26.85 0.22
C MET A 92 -1.92 -27.22 -0.18
N VAL A 93 -2.80 -26.22 -0.34
CA VAL A 93 -4.20 -26.48 -0.71
C VAL A 93 -4.28 -27.14 -2.08
N LYS A 94 -3.49 -26.68 -3.06
CA LYS A 94 -3.42 -27.34 -4.37
C LYS A 94 -2.97 -28.80 -4.25
N GLN A 95 -1.93 -29.07 -3.48
CA GLN A 95 -1.45 -30.42 -3.27
C GLN A 95 -2.49 -31.32 -2.59
N MET A 96 -3.26 -30.80 -1.64
CA MET A 96 -4.34 -31.53 -0.96
C MET A 96 -5.49 -31.88 -1.92
N ILE A 97 -5.88 -30.96 -2.80
CA ILE A 97 -6.91 -31.19 -3.82
C ILE A 97 -6.43 -32.24 -4.84
N ASP A 98 -5.17 -32.15 -5.29
CA ASP A 98 -4.60 -33.09 -6.24
C ASP A 98 -4.57 -34.52 -5.64
N ILE A 99 -4.21 -34.67 -4.36
CA ILE A 99 -4.26 -35.96 -3.63
C ILE A 99 -5.69 -36.49 -3.52
N HIS A 100 -6.66 -35.65 -3.14
CA HIS A 100 -8.06 -36.05 -3.06
C HIS A 100 -8.60 -36.53 -4.42
N ARG A 101 -8.23 -35.84 -5.51
CA ARG A 101 -8.63 -36.24 -6.86
C ARG A 101 -8.09 -37.62 -7.25
N ILE A 102 -6.82 -37.90 -6.94
CA ILE A 102 -6.20 -39.20 -7.21
C ILE A 102 -6.90 -40.30 -6.40
N ALA A 103 -7.13 -40.07 -5.10
CA ALA A 103 -7.77 -41.04 -4.23
C ALA A 103 -9.20 -41.40 -4.70
N ILE A 104 -9.97 -40.43 -5.20
CA ILE A 104 -11.30 -40.67 -5.76
C ILE A 104 -11.22 -41.56 -7.03
N VAL A 105 -10.26 -41.30 -7.92
CA VAL A 105 -10.10 -42.09 -9.16
C VAL A 105 -9.68 -43.53 -8.85
N GLU A 106 -8.76 -43.74 -7.91
CA GLU A 106 -8.35 -45.09 -7.49
C GLU A 106 -9.49 -45.86 -6.82
N ALA A 107 -10.28 -45.20 -5.95
CA ALA A 107 -11.43 -45.83 -5.31
C ALA A 107 -12.49 -46.25 -6.33
N LEU A 108 -12.73 -45.46 -7.37
CA LEU A 108 -13.65 -45.80 -8.45
C LEU A 108 -13.14 -46.97 -9.30
N ASN A 109 -11.84 -47.01 -9.63
CA ASN A 109 -11.25 -48.12 -10.40
C ASN A 109 -11.23 -49.47 -9.65
N LEU A 110 -11.38 -49.47 -8.32
CA LEU A 110 -11.51 -50.71 -7.54
C LEU A 110 -12.96 -51.20 -7.43
N LEU A 111 -13.93 -50.35 -7.78
CA LEU A 111 -15.37 -50.63 -7.68
C LEU A 111 -16.00 -51.06 -9.02
N PHE A 112 -15.27 -50.96 -10.14
CA PHE A 112 -15.70 -51.33 -11.50
C PHE A 112 -14.64 -52.18 -12.18
#